data_AF-V4K2S2-F1
#
_entry.id   AF-V4K2S2-F1
#
_cell.length_a   1.000
_cell.length_b   1.000
_cell.length_c   1.000
_cell.angle_alpha   90.00
_cell.angle_beta   90.00
_cell.angle_gamma   90.00
#
_symmetry.space_group_name_H-M   'P 1'
#
loop_
_entity.id
_entity.type
_entity.pdbx_description
1 polymer ?
#
loop_
_entity_poly.entity_id
_entity_poly.type
_entity_poly.pdbx_seq_one_letter_code
_entity_poly.pdbx_strand_id
1 'polypeptide(L)'
;MAYGVAAVLRRALSLKYFEQYPEVKGLLGLSVGAVKAFIILVTLAIAFSVLKLGPATVYMQEIANYLPSLAGAIILLTLGVALINILVDYIQRQVGEASSPFMASVFNILKFGLYAVIITIAVQLAIFYWIHFINPYLFYDIIITSVILVVTLTITDTVVDQLLKCLPVA
;
A
#
# COMPACT_ATOMS: atom_id res chain seq x y z
N MET A 1 34.44 1.93 22.27
CA MET A 1 33.30 2.73 21.77
C MET A 1 32.43 1.96 20.77
N ALA A 2 32.95 1.49 19.63
CA ALA A 2 32.15 0.83 18.57
C ALA A 2 31.41 -0.46 19.00
N TYR A 3 32.03 -1.31 19.82
CA TYR A 3 31.40 -2.55 20.30
C TYR A 3 30.21 -2.34 21.25
N GLY A 4 30.23 -1.25 22.04
CA GLY A 4 29.13 -0.89 22.93
C GLY A 4 27.91 -0.40 22.16
N VAL A 5 28.14 0.41 21.11
CA VAL A 5 27.07 0.89 20.22
C VAL A 5 26.45 -0.27 19.44
N ALA A 6 27.25 -1.21 18.94
CA ALA A 6 26.74 -2.41 18.28
C ALA A 6 25.94 -3.33 19.23
N ALA A 7 26.35 -3.46 20.49
CA ALA A 7 25.60 -4.24 21.48
C ALA A 7 24.28 -3.57 21.88
N VAL A 8 24.27 -2.24 22.01
CA VAL A 8 23.06 -1.46 22.30
C VAL A 8 22.11 -1.47 21.11
N LEU A 9 22.61 -1.30 19.87
CA LEU A 9 21.80 -1.44 18.66
C LEU A 9 21.24 -2.85 18.51
N ARG A 10 22.03 -3.90 18.78
CA ARG A 10 21.55 -5.29 18.72
C ARG A 10 20.50 -5.61 19.80
N ARG A 11 20.54 -4.90 20.93
CA ARG A 11 19.57 -5.01 22.02
C ARG A 11 18.31 -4.17 21.78
N ALA A 12 18.44 -3.00 21.16
CA ALA A 12 17.35 -2.14 20.73
C ALA A 12 16.61 -2.69 19.48
N LEU A 13 17.35 -3.25 18.53
CA LEU A 13 16.85 -3.97 17.35
C LEU A 13 16.66 -5.46 17.63
N SER A 14 16.64 -5.89 18.90
CA SER A 14 16.40 -7.31 19.17
C SER A 14 15.03 -7.66 18.58
N LEU A 15 15.03 -8.58 17.62
CA LEU A 15 13.88 -9.11 16.88
C LEU A 15 12.71 -9.54 17.78
N LYS A 16 12.90 -9.63 19.10
CA LYS A 16 11.84 -9.84 20.10
C LYS A 16 10.79 -8.72 20.12
N TYR A 17 11.13 -7.47 19.83
CA TYR A 17 10.13 -6.39 19.77
C TYR A 17 9.15 -6.57 18.60
N PHE A 18 9.59 -7.24 17.53
CA PHE A 18 8.76 -7.58 16.37
C PHE A 18 7.96 -8.87 16.55
N GLU A 19 8.24 -9.69 17.58
CA GLU A 19 7.41 -10.85 17.92
C GLU A 19 6.06 -10.45 18.54
N GLN A 20 5.96 -9.24 19.07
CA GLN A 20 4.76 -8.73 19.74
C GLN A 20 3.70 -8.19 18.76
N TYR A 21 4.04 -8.05 17.47
CA TYR A 21 3.14 -7.59 16.41
C TYR A 21 3.09 -8.62 15.26
N PRO A 22 2.08 -9.51 15.23
CA PRO A 22 1.99 -10.59 14.23
C PRO A 22 1.95 -10.05 12.78
N GLU A 23 1.40 -8.86 12.59
CA GLU A 23 1.38 -8.16 11.29
C GLU A 23 2.80 -7.82 10.79
N VAL A 24 3.73 -7.46 11.69
CA VAL A 24 5.11 -7.11 11.32
C VAL A 24 5.96 -8.35 11.05
N LYS A 25 5.68 -9.47 11.74
CA LYS A 25 6.30 -10.76 11.44
C LYS A 25 5.89 -11.30 10.07
N GLY A 26 4.63 -11.10 9.68
CA GLY A 26 4.13 -11.38 8.32
C GLY A 26 4.83 -10.53 7.26
N LEU A 27 5.00 -9.24 7.52
CA LEU A 27 5.74 -8.31 6.64
C LEU A 27 7.22 -8.67 6.49
N LEU A 28 7.89 -9.05 7.59
CA LEU A 28 9.27 -9.54 7.55
C LEU A 28 9.38 -10.83 6.73
N GLY A 29 8.48 -11.80 6.92
CA GLY A 29 8.45 -13.03 6.13
C GLY A 29 8.22 -12.79 4.63
N LEU A 30 7.29 -11.91 4.28
CA LEU A 30 7.03 -11.50 2.90
C LEU A 30 8.24 -10.78 2.28
N SER A 31 8.89 -9.88 3.03
CA SER A 31 10.07 -9.16 2.55
C SER A 31 11.25 -10.10 2.29
N VAL A 32 11.52 -11.04 3.21
CA VAL A 32 12.59 -12.05 3.04
C VAL A 32 12.28 -12.98 1.88
N GLY A 33 11.02 -13.40 1.72
CA GLY A 33 10.56 -14.18 0.57
C GLY A 33 10.75 -13.46 -0.75
N ALA A 34 10.38 -12.17 -0.82
CA ALA A 34 10.54 -11.34 -2.01
C ALA A 34 12.01 -11.12 -2.37
N VAL A 35 12.87 -10.82 -1.38
CA VAL A 35 14.32 -10.69 -1.60
C VAL A 35 14.92 -12.00 -2.10
N LYS A 36 14.52 -13.15 -1.52
CA LYS A 36 14.99 -14.46 -1.98
C LYS A 36 14.56 -14.76 -3.42
N ALA A 37 13.30 -14.49 -3.76
CA ALA A 37 12.79 -14.65 -5.13
C ALA A 37 13.54 -13.73 -6.12
N PHE A 38 13.81 -12.49 -5.73
CA PHE A 38 14.60 -11.55 -6.52
C PHE A 38 16.03 -12.05 -6.78
N ILE A 39 16.73 -12.49 -5.74
CA ILE A 39 18.10 -13.03 -5.86
C ILE A 39 18.13 -14.23 -6.81
N ILE A 40 17.16 -15.15 -6.70
CA ILE A 40 17.07 -16.33 -7.59
C ILE A 40 16.92 -15.91 -9.05
N LEU A 41 16.01 -14.96 -9.33
CA LEU A 41 15.72 -14.55 -10.70
C LEU A 41 16.84 -13.72 -11.33
N VAL A 42 17.51 -12.87 -10.56
CA VAL A 42 18.73 -12.17 -11.01
C VAL A 42 19.83 -13.18 -11.34
N THR A 43 20.03 -14.19 -10.48
CA THR A 43 21.03 -15.24 -10.72
C THR A 43 20.72 -16.01 -12.00
N LEU A 44 19.45 -16.34 -12.24
CA LEU A 44 19.02 -17.05 -13.44
C LEU A 44 19.16 -16.18 -14.71
N ALA A 45 18.88 -14.87 -14.62
CA ALA A 45 19.10 -13.92 -15.70
C ALA A 45 20.59 -13.83 -16.10
N ILE A 46 21.49 -13.78 -15.11
CA ILE A 46 22.94 -13.78 -15.35
C ILE A 46 23.38 -15.10 -16.00
N ALA A 47 22.89 -16.24 -15.50
CA ALA A 47 23.22 -17.55 -16.07
C ALA A 47 22.81 -17.66 -17.55
N PHE A 48 21.59 -17.20 -17.89
CA PHE A 48 21.10 -17.21 -19.28
C PHE A 48 21.87 -16.25 -20.19
N SER A 49 22.40 -15.15 -19.64
CA SER A 49 23.27 -14.23 -20.37
C SER A 49 24.63 -14.85 -20.69
N VAL A 50 25.26 -15.52 -19.73
CA VAL A 50 26.52 -16.24 -19.93
C VAL A 50 26.37 -17.36 -20.95
N LEU A 51 25.24 -18.07 -20.94
CA LEU A 51 24.92 -19.17 -21.86
C LEU A 51 24.50 -18.70 -23.27
N LYS A 52 24.34 -17.38 -23.50
CA LYS A 52 23.97 -16.77 -24.79
C LYS A 52 22.74 -17.41 -25.45
N LEU A 53 21.68 -17.65 -24.67
CA LEU A 53 20.45 -18.31 -25.13
C LEU A 53 19.53 -17.41 -25.98
N GLY A 54 20.07 -16.34 -26.58
CA GLY A 54 19.37 -15.44 -27.50
C GLY A 54 18.11 -14.82 -26.87
N PRO A 55 16.90 -15.07 -27.40
CA PRO A 55 15.66 -14.48 -26.88
C PRO A 55 15.40 -14.78 -25.40
N ALA A 56 15.82 -15.95 -24.91
CA ALA A 56 15.62 -16.34 -23.51
C ALA A 56 16.39 -15.43 -22.54
N THR A 57 17.57 -14.94 -22.95
CA THR A 57 18.35 -13.96 -22.17
C THR A 57 17.58 -12.65 -22.02
N VAL A 58 16.96 -12.16 -23.10
CA VAL A 58 16.22 -10.90 -23.12
C VAL A 58 15.00 -10.99 -22.20
N TYR A 59 14.17 -12.03 -22.34
CA TYR A 59 12.99 -12.19 -21.48
C TYR A 59 13.35 -12.33 -20.00
N MET A 60 14.41 -13.07 -19.70
CA MET A 60 14.83 -13.28 -18.31
C MET A 60 15.35 -11.97 -17.68
N GLN A 61 15.99 -11.11 -18.47
CA GLN A 61 16.46 -9.81 -18.03
C GLN A 61 15.31 -8.82 -17.82
N GLU A 62 14.30 -8.80 -18.70
CA GLU A 62 13.07 -8.02 -18.49
C GLU A 62 12.32 -8.44 -17.22
N ILE A 63 12.16 -9.74 -16.98
CA ILE A 63 11.55 -10.27 -15.75
C ILE A 63 12.36 -9.85 -14.52
N ALA A 64 13.68 -9.97 -14.57
CA ALA A 64 14.55 -9.56 -13.46
C ALA A 64 14.45 -8.07 -13.15
N ASN A 65 14.30 -7.21 -14.18
CA ASN A 65 14.12 -5.77 -14.00
C ASN A 65 12.70 -5.41 -13.51
N TYR A 66 11.69 -6.19 -13.92
CA TYR A 66 10.30 -6.02 -13.48
C TYR A 66 10.11 -6.30 -11.98
N LEU A 67 10.78 -7.33 -11.47
CA LEU A 67 10.55 -7.82 -10.12
C LEU A 67 10.73 -6.79 -8.99
N PRO A 68 11.79 -5.97 -8.97
CA PRO A 68 11.94 -4.90 -7.99
C PRO A 68 10.75 -3.95 -7.96
N SER A 69 10.24 -3.60 -9.13
CA SER A 69 9.06 -2.75 -9.28
C SER A 69 7.84 -3.44 -8.69
N LEU A 70 7.58 -4.69 -9.06
CA LEU A 70 6.46 -5.45 -8.51
C LEU A 70 6.56 -5.63 -6.98
N ALA A 71 7.73 -5.97 -6.47
CA ALA A 71 7.98 -6.10 -5.04
C ALA A 71 7.77 -4.77 -4.31
N GLY A 72 8.25 -3.66 -4.90
CA GLY A 72 8.02 -2.31 -4.40
C GLY A 72 6.53 -1.97 -4.31
N ALA A 73 5.75 -2.30 -5.33
CA ALA A 73 4.29 -2.10 -5.32
C ALA A 73 3.60 -2.93 -4.24
N ILE A 74 3.96 -4.20 -4.07
CA ILE A 74 3.38 -5.07 -3.03
C ILE A 74 3.71 -4.53 -1.64
N ILE A 75 4.95 -4.13 -1.40
CA ILE A 75 5.40 -3.54 -0.14
C ILE A 75 4.64 -2.23 0.11
N LEU A 76 4.53 -1.37 -0.91
CA LEU A 76 3.83 -0.09 -0.83
C LEU A 76 2.33 -0.28 -0.56
N LEU A 77 1.67 -1.25 -1.17
CA LEU A 77 0.27 -1.57 -0.87
C LEU A 77 0.12 -2.06 0.57
N THR A 78 0.98 -2.99 1.01
CA THR A 78 0.82 -3.63 2.33
C THR A 78 1.18 -2.66 3.46
N LEU A 79 2.35 -2.03 3.40
CA LEU A 79 2.78 -1.04 4.40
C LEU A 79 1.98 0.25 4.29
N GLY A 80 1.65 0.67 3.07
CA GLY A 80 0.88 1.89 2.83
C GLY A 80 -0.52 1.82 3.42
N VAL A 81 -1.24 0.71 3.21
CA VAL A 81 -2.56 0.50 3.81
C VAL A 81 -2.45 0.47 5.34
N ALA A 82 -1.45 -0.23 5.90
CA ALA A 82 -1.22 -0.24 7.34
C ALA A 82 -0.95 1.18 7.90
N LEU A 83 -0.11 1.97 7.22
CA LEU A 83 0.21 3.33 7.62
C LEU A 83 -1.01 4.25 7.55
N ILE A 84 -1.85 4.11 6.53
CA ILE A 84 -3.11 4.85 6.41
C ILE A 84 -4.04 4.51 7.58
N ASN A 85 -4.20 3.22 7.91
CA ASN A 85 -5.00 2.81 9.06
C ASN A 85 -4.50 3.47 10.34
N ILE A 86 -3.20 3.36 10.63
CA ILE A 86 -2.58 3.96 11.81
C ILE A 86 -2.77 5.48 11.83
N LEU A 87 -2.58 6.15 10.69
CA LEU A 87 -2.72 7.59 10.57
C LEU A 87 -4.16 8.03 10.83
N VAL A 88 -5.14 7.39 10.20
CA VAL A 88 -6.56 7.74 10.36
C VAL A 88 -7.01 7.48 11.79
N ASP A 89 -6.62 6.34 12.37
CA ASP A 89 -6.94 6.01 13.77
C ASP A 89 -6.31 7.02 14.75
N TYR A 90 -5.09 7.47 14.47
CA TYR A 90 -4.44 8.51 15.25
C TYR A 90 -5.18 9.84 15.18
N ILE A 91 -5.57 10.28 13.98
CA ILE A 91 -6.34 11.52 13.79
C ILE A 91 -7.69 11.41 14.50
N GLN A 92 -8.40 10.28 14.37
CA GLN A 92 -9.67 10.03 15.06
C GLN A 92 -9.56 10.16 16.57
N ARG A 93 -8.50 9.62 17.16
CA ARG A 93 -8.24 9.75 18.60
C ARG A 93 -7.96 11.18 19.03
N GLN A 94 -7.25 11.95 18.21
CA GLN A 94 -6.91 13.35 18.51
C GLN A 94 -8.11 14.29 18.40
N VAL A 95 -9.01 14.02 17.47
CA VAL A 95 -10.20 14.84 17.24
C VAL A 95 -11.33 14.52 18.23
N GLY A 96 -11.11 13.54 19.12
CA GLY A 96 -12.13 12.92 19.96
C GLY A 96 -12.88 11.88 19.14
N GLU A 97 -13.08 10.69 19.71
CA GLU A 97 -13.85 9.60 19.07
C GLU A 97 -15.08 10.16 18.38
N ALA A 98 -15.32 9.75 17.13
CA ALA A 98 -16.32 10.28 16.20
C ALA A 98 -17.71 10.43 16.86
N SER A 99 -17.90 11.53 17.58
CA SER A 99 -19.07 11.78 18.42
C SER A 99 -20.29 12.15 17.57
N SER A 100 -20.05 12.46 16.28
CA SER A 100 -21.09 12.72 15.29
C SER A 100 -20.96 11.78 14.09
N PRO A 101 -22.08 11.30 13.53
CA PRO A 101 -22.13 10.53 12.28
C PRO A 101 -21.40 11.21 11.12
N PHE A 102 -21.42 12.55 11.09
CA PHE A 102 -20.72 13.35 10.11
C PHE A 102 -19.20 13.15 10.17
N MET A 103 -18.60 13.17 11.37
CA MET A 103 -17.15 12.97 11.50
C MET A 103 -16.73 11.55 11.11
N ALA A 104 -17.54 10.54 11.42
CA ALA A 104 -17.30 9.17 10.96
C ALA A 104 -17.26 9.09 9.43
N SER A 105 -18.21 9.73 8.74
CA SER A 105 -18.24 9.86 7.28
C SER A 105 -16.99 10.55 6.72
N VAL A 106 -16.57 11.67 7.33
CA VAL A 106 -15.35 12.40 6.92
C VAL A 106 -14.11 11.51 7.02
N PHE A 107 -13.96 10.75 8.11
CA PHE A 107 -12.82 9.84 8.27
C PHE A 107 -12.85 8.68 7.27
N ASN A 108 -14.03 8.13 6.96
CA ASN A 108 -14.16 7.08 5.95
C ASN A 108 -13.79 7.60 4.55
N ILE A 109 -14.24 8.80 4.19
CA ILE A 109 -13.86 9.47 2.94
C ILE A 109 -12.34 9.69 2.89
N LEU A 110 -11.74 10.21 3.98
CA LEU A 110 -10.31 10.45 4.05
C LEU A 110 -9.51 9.15 3.85
N LYS A 111 -9.92 8.09 4.54
CA LYS A 111 -9.31 6.76 4.45
C LYS A 111 -9.41 6.20 3.03
N PHE A 112 -10.59 6.31 2.41
CA PHE A 112 -10.80 5.89 1.02
C PHE A 112 -9.94 6.68 0.03
N GLY A 113 -9.88 8.01 0.17
CA GLY A 113 -9.04 8.86 -0.68
C GLY A 113 -7.55 8.55 -0.55
N LEU A 114 -7.07 8.28 0.67
CA LEU A 114 -5.69 7.88 0.89
C LEU A 114 -5.39 6.50 0.27
N TYR A 115 -6.31 5.54 0.38
CA TYR A 115 -6.16 4.25 -0.30
C TYR A 115 -6.09 4.40 -1.82
N ALA A 116 -6.95 5.23 -2.39
CA ALA A 116 -6.93 5.54 -3.82
C ALA A 116 -5.56 6.04 -4.26
N VAL A 117 -4.94 6.97 -3.52
CA VAL A 117 -3.59 7.48 -3.82
C VAL A 117 -2.54 6.36 -3.81
N ILE A 118 -2.53 5.50 -2.79
CA ILE A 118 -1.56 4.41 -2.69
C ILE A 118 -1.75 3.39 -3.81
N ILE A 119 -3.00 3.06 -4.15
CA ILE A 119 -3.32 2.16 -5.25
C ILE A 119 -2.84 2.76 -6.59
N THR A 120 -3.07 4.05 -6.83
CA THR A 120 -2.60 4.74 -8.04
C THR A 120 -1.09 4.65 -8.19
N ILE A 121 -0.33 4.91 -7.11
CA ILE A 121 1.14 4.83 -7.14
C ILE A 121 1.59 3.38 -7.36
N ALA A 122 0.96 2.40 -6.68
CA ALA A 122 1.29 0.99 -6.83
C ALA A 122 1.05 0.48 -8.24
N VAL A 123 -0.08 0.86 -8.85
CA VAL A 123 -0.44 0.49 -10.23
C VAL A 123 0.48 1.16 -11.24
N GLN A 124 0.84 2.43 -11.04
CA GLN A 124 1.84 3.10 -11.89
C GLN A 124 3.16 2.34 -11.87
N LEU A 125 3.63 1.93 -10.69
CA LEU A 125 4.90 1.24 -10.50
C LEU A 125 4.86 -0.22 -11.02
N ALA A 126 3.75 -0.94 -10.82
CA ALA A 126 3.62 -2.35 -11.16
C ALA A 126 3.16 -2.61 -12.61
N ILE A 127 2.45 -1.68 -13.23
CA ILE A 127 1.77 -1.91 -14.51
C ILE A 127 2.18 -0.85 -15.52
N PHE A 128 1.83 0.42 -15.30
CA PHE A 128 1.96 1.44 -16.35
C PHE A 128 3.41 1.84 -16.68
N TYR A 129 4.32 1.70 -15.72
CA TYR A 129 5.76 1.87 -15.99
C TYR A 129 6.29 0.83 -16.98
N TRP A 130 5.74 -0.39 -16.96
CA TRP A 130 6.21 -1.51 -17.78
C TRP A 130 5.40 -1.68 -19.07
N ILE A 131 4.09 -1.43 -19.01
CA ILE A 131 3.16 -1.62 -20.12
C ILE A 131 2.73 -0.25 -20.67
N HIS A 132 3.51 0.26 -21.62
CA HIS A 132 3.26 1.56 -22.26
C HIS A 132 2.05 1.57 -23.23
N PHE A 133 1.49 0.40 -23.54
CA PHE A 133 0.33 0.29 -24.45
C PHE A 133 -1.01 0.69 -23.82
N ILE A 134 -1.08 0.78 -22.49
CA ILE A 134 -2.31 1.16 -21.80
C ILE A 134 -2.18 2.60 -21.34
N ASN A 135 -3.13 3.45 -21.77
CA ASN A 135 -3.16 4.84 -21.33
C ASN A 135 -3.51 4.90 -19.81
N PRO A 136 -2.58 5.39 -18.96
CA PRO A 136 -2.80 5.43 -17.51
C PRO A 136 -3.90 6.41 -17.09
N TYR A 137 -4.23 7.40 -17.93
CA TYR A 137 -5.24 8.43 -17.61
C TYR A 137 -6.63 7.82 -17.43
N LEU A 138 -7.00 6.78 -18.18
CA LEU A 138 -8.28 6.09 -18.00
C LEU A 138 -8.41 5.48 -16.61
N PHE A 139 -7.32 4.93 -16.07
CA PHE A 139 -7.31 4.38 -14.72
C PHE A 139 -7.41 5.49 -13.67
N TYR A 140 -6.72 6.61 -13.88
CA TYR A 140 -6.80 7.77 -12.98
C TYR A 140 -8.20 8.36 -12.94
N ASP A 141 -8.85 8.48 -14.11
CA ASP A 141 -10.22 8.97 -14.22
C ASP A 141 -11.20 8.07 -13.45
N ILE A 142 -11.06 6.74 -13.56
CA ILE A 142 -11.89 5.78 -12.81
C ILE A 142 -11.71 5.95 -11.30
N ILE A 143 -10.45 6.07 -10.83
CA ILE A 143 -10.16 6.22 -9.41
C ILE A 143 -10.72 7.55 -8.87
N ILE A 144 -10.48 8.66 -9.56
CA ILE A 144 -10.99 9.98 -9.17
C ILE A 144 -12.51 9.98 -9.16
N THR A 145 -13.14 9.43 -10.19
CA THR A 145 -14.61 9.32 -10.28
C THR A 145 -15.16 8.50 -9.11
N SER A 146 -14.51 7.38 -8.77
CA SER A 146 -14.89 6.56 -7.62
C SER A 146 -14.81 7.32 -6.30
N VAL A 147 -13.74 8.09 -6.07
CA VAL A 147 -13.61 8.94 -4.87
C VAL A 147 -14.71 9.99 -4.80
N ILE A 148 -14.98 10.70 -5.90
CA ILE A 148 -16.04 11.70 -5.97
C ILE A 148 -17.41 11.07 -5.68
N LEU A 149 -17.68 9.89 -6.24
CA LEU A 149 -18.93 9.17 -6.05
C LEU A 149 -19.11 8.77 -4.58
N VAL A 150 -18.09 8.17 -3.97
CA VAL A 150 -18.10 7.80 -2.54
C VAL A 150 -18.35 9.03 -1.67
N VAL A 151 -17.66 10.14 -1.92
CA VAL A 151 -17.88 11.41 -1.20
C VAL A 151 -19.32 11.87 -1.32
N THR A 152 -19.85 11.89 -2.54
CA THR A 152 -21.20 12.40 -2.83
C THR A 152 -22.28 11.55 -2.16
N LEU A 153 -22.19 10.23 -2.27
CA LEU A 153 -23.14 9.31 -1.62
C LEU A 153 -23.08 9.44 -0.10
N THR A 154 -21.87 9.43 0.47
CA THR A 154 -21.67 9.52 1.92
C THR A 154 -22.25 10.81 2.50
N ILE A 155 -22.08 11.94 1.81
CA ILE A 155 -22.67 13.23 2.21
C ILE A 155 -24.20 13.16 2.10
N THR A 156 -24.73 12.63 0.99
CA THR A 156 -26.17 12.51 0.75
C THR A 156 -26.84 11.69 1.85
N ASP A 157 -26.29 10.51 2.17
CA ASP A 157 -26.80 9.64 3.22
C ASP A 157 -26.78 10.33 4.57
N THR A 158 -25.69 11.03 4.90
CA THR A 158 -25.57 11.78 6.16
C THR A 158 -26.62 12.89 6.27
N VAL A 159 -26.89 13.61 5.18
CA VAL A 159 -27.89 14.68 5.14
C VAL A 159 -29.31 14.10 5.26
N VAL A 160 -29.62 13.04 4.50
CA VAL A 160 -30.93 12.37 4.54
C VAL A 160 -31.22 11.83 5.95
N ASP A 161 -30.24 11.19 6.58
CA ASP A 161 -30.38 10.68 7.95
C ASP A 161 -30.66 11.79 8.97
N GLN A 162 -30.05 12.97 8.81
CA GLN A 162 -30.32 14.12 9.69
C GLN A 162 -31.70 14.72 9.44
N LEU A 163 -32.14 14.80 8.18
CA LEU A 163 -33.49 15.29 7.84
C LEU A 163 -34.58 14.35 8.37
N LEU A 164 -34.42 13.04 8.23
CA LEU A 164 -35.37 12.05 8.75
C LEU A 164 -35.48 12.12 10.27
N LYS A 165 -34.39 12.39 10.99
CA LYS A 165 -34.42 12.58 12.45
C LYS A 165 -35.09 13.89 12.89
N CYS A 166 -35.11 14.91 12.03
CA CYS A 166 -35.76 16.19 12.30
C CYS A 166 -37.27 16.21 11.95
N LEU A 167 -37.77 15.26 11.17
CA LEU A 167 -39.19 15.14 10.85
C LEU A 167 -39.94 14.42 11.99
N PRO A 168 -40.86 15.07 12.71
CA PRO A 168 -41.71 14.38 13.66
C PRO A 168 -42.63 13.44 12.89
N VAL A 169 -42.59 12.15 13.23
CA VAL A 169 -43.57 11.17 12.76
C VAL A 169 -44.92 11.56 13.38
N ALA A 170 -45.79 12.16 12.56
CA ALA A 170 -47.18 12.47 12.91
C ALA A 170 -48.07 11.23 12.78
#